data_AF-A0A3N0A7G4-F1
#
_entry.id   AF-A0A3N0A7G4-F1
#
_cell.length_a   1.000
_cell.length_b   1.000
_cell.length_c   1.000
_cell.angle_alpha   90.00
_cell.angle_beta   90.00
_cell.angle_gamma   90.00
#
_symmetry.space_group_name_H-M   'P 1'
#
loop_
_entity.id
_entity.type
_entity.pdbx_description
1 polymer ?
#
loop_
_entity_poly.entity_id
_entity_poly.type
_entity_poly.pdbx_seq_one_letter_code
_entity_poly.pdbx_strand_id
1 'polypeptide(L)'
;MIQSTVLSAVSALAGGLEKEHARIVKGVARAGFHLIDESPIRVMNLQGYGWACTGRDYVQLAVAPTRSSIILDAYFPYCDKVIVCDRHVGYCGFDKKQRCWAHIMREAENLSKNGPEEKMLYEKIMLLHDAKLAPPDQKIHDMLVIRAKSIAELYLKL
;
A
#
# COMPACT_ATOMS: atom_id res chain seq x y z
N MET A 1 21.08 -10.38 32.81
CA MET A 1 21.27 -10.65 31.37
C MET A 1 22.21 -9.58 30.86
N ILE A 2 23.44 -9.92 30.45
CA ILE A 2 24.40 -8.89 29.96
C ILE A 2 23.93 -8.48 28.57
N GLN A 3 23.37 -7.27 28.47
CA GLN A 3 22.98 -6.69 27.20
C GLN A 3 24.28 -6.40 26.43
N SER A 4 24.42 -6.91 25.20
CA SER A 4 25.63 -6.67 24.42
C SER A 4 25.84 -5.17 24.17
N THR A 5 27.09 -4.74 24.01
CA THR A 5 27.43 -3.33 23.72
C THR A 5 26.66 -2.82 22.50
N VAL A 6 26.48 -3.67 21.48
CA VAL A 6 25.69 -3.36 20.28
C VAL A 6 24.22 -3.12 20.62
N LEU A 7 23.60 -4.00 21.40
CA LEU A 7 22.18 -3.85 21.77
C LEU A 7 21.95 -2.59 22.63
N SER A 8 22.91 -2.26 23.50
CA SER A 8 22.87 -1.04 24.31
C SER A 8 22.96 0.22 23.43
N ALA A 9 23.87 0.23 22.45
CA ALA A 9 24.01 1.33 21.50
C ALA A 9 22.76 1.52 20.64
N VAL A 10 22.18 0.43 20.12
CA VAL A 10 20.94 0.47 19.33
C VAL A 10 19.76 0.97 20.16
N SER A 11 19.66 0.55 21.42
CA SER A 11 18.60 1.00 22.33
C SER A 11 18.71 2.48 22.66
N ALA A 12 19.94 2.98 22.90
CA ALA A 12 20.18 4.39 23.14
C ALA A 12 19.86 5.25 21.91
N LEU A 13 20.24 4.79 20.71
CA LEU A 13 19.88 5.44 19.45
C LEU A 13 18.35 5.49 19.27
N ALA A 14 17.66 4.37 19.50
CA ALA A 14 16.20 4.31 19.41
C ALA A 14 15.54 5.33 20.35
N GLY A 15 15.99 5.39 21.61
CA GLY A 15 15.53 6.40 22.56
C GLY A 15 15.77 7.85 22.10
N GLY A 16 16.93 8.12 21.47
CA GLY A 16 17.24 9.42 20.88
C GLY A 16 16.35 9.80 19.69
N LEU A 17 15.79 8.81 19.00
CA LEU A 17 14.93 9.00 17.82
C LEU A 17 13.44 9.08 18.14
N GLU A 18 13.01 8.90 19.40
CA GLU A 18 11.59 8.89 19.78
C GLU A 18 10.84 10.18 19.36
N LYS A 19 11.49 11.35 19.48
CA LYS A 19 10.90 12.61 19.03
C LYS A 19 10.66 12.66 17.53
N GLU A 20 11.61 12.12 16.77
CA GLU A 20 11.57 12.05 15.31
C GLU A 20 10.53 11.03 14.85
N HIS A 21 10.48 9.87 15.51
CA HIS A 21 9.43 8.87 15.31
C HIS A 21 8.03 9.46 15.56
N ALA A 22 7.82 10.15 16.69
CA ALA A 22 6.55 10.80 16.98
C ALA A 22 6.17 11.89 15.95
N ARG A 23 7.16 12.60 15.39
CA ARG A 23 6.94 13.57 14.30
C ARG A 23 6.46 12.86 13.02
N ILE A 24 7.09 11.75 12.65
CA ILE A 24 6.72 10.94 11.50
C ILE A 24 5.30 10.40 11.67
N VAL A 25 4.96 9.81 12.81
CA VAL A 25 3.61 9.28 13.10
C VAL A 25 2.56 10.38 12.93
N LYS A 26 2.79 11.57 13.49
CA LYS A 26 1.90 12.72 13.32
C LYS A 26 1.81 13.21 11.87
N GLY A 27 2.93 13.17 11.15
CA GLY A 27 3.01 13.55 9.74
C GLY A 27 2.17 12.62 8.85
N VAL A 28 2.34 11.31 9.04
CA VAL A 28 1.54 10.28 8.35
C VAL A 28 0.05 10.47 8.69
N ALA A 29 -0.32 10.64 9.96
CA ALA A 29 -1.72 10.86 10.38
C ALA A 29 -2.42 12.01 9.64
N ARG A 30 -1.67 13.06 9.29
CA ARG A 30 -2.19 14.26 8.62
C ARG A 30 -2.25 14.14 7.11
N ALA A 31 -1.70 13.08 6.52
CA ALA A 31 -1.74 12.86 5.09
C ALA A 31 -3.18 12.77 4.57
N GLY A 32 -3.41 13.23 3.33
CA GLY A 32 -4.72 13.15 2.69
C GLY A 32 -5.12 11.73 2.30
N PHE A 33 -4.13 10.83 2.15
CA PHE A 33 -4.29 9.42 1.82
C PHE A 33 -3.13 8.64 2.44
N HIS A 34 -3.31 7.33 2.57
CA HIS A 34 -2.28 6.41 3.07
C HIS A 34 -2.05 5.29 2.06
N LEU A 35 -0.80 5.05 1.68
CA LEU A 35 -0.38 3.83 1.01
C LEU A 35 0.03 2.85 2.09
N ILE A 36 -0.66 1.71 2.19
CA ILE A 36 -0.37 0.70 3.22
C ILE A 36 -0.06 -0.63 2.54
N ASP A 37 1.01 -1.25 3.00
CA ASP A 37 1.43 -2.58 2.56
C ASP A 37 2.10 -3.34 3.70
N GLU A 38 2.00 -4.66 3.66
CA GLU A 38 2.67 -5.55 4.59
C GLU A 38 3.48 -6.62 3.86
N SER A 39 4.63 -6.95 4.42
CA SER A 39 5.51 -7.99 3.89
C SER A 39 5.87 -8.99 4.99
N PRO A 40 5.80 -10.30 4.71
CA PRO A 40 6.21 -11.31 5.66
C PRO A 40 7.71 -11.17 5.95
N ILE A 41 8.07 -11.25 7.22
CA ILE A 41 9.46 -11.31 7.69
C ILE A 41 9.64 -12.53 8.61
N ARG A 42 10.87 -13.02 8.75
CA ARG A 42 11.21 -14.06 9.74
C ARG A 42 12.04 -13.46 10.85
N VAL A 43 11.56 -13.58 12.08
CA VAL A 43 12.27 -13.11 13.29
C VAL A 43 12.46 -14.30 14.20
N MET A 44 13.71 -14.74 14.41
CA MET A 44 14.03 -15.91 15.26
C MET A 44 13.20 -17.17 14.93
N ASN A 45 13.09 -17.50 13.64
CA ASN A 45 12.26 -18.59 13.09
C ASN A 45 10.74 -18.45 13.30
N LEU A 46 10.27 -17.35 13.85
CA LEU A 46 8.85 -17.02 13.93
C LEU A 46 8.45 -16.15 12.74
N GLN A 47 7.26 -16.42 12.20
CA GLN A 47 6.65 -15.57 11.18
C GLN A 47 6.23 -14.23 11.82
N GLY A 48 6.68 -13.13 11.23
CA GLY A 48 6.23 -11.78 11.53
C GLY A 48 5.91 -11.02 10.26
N TYR A 49 5.57 -9.75 10.39
CA TYR A 49 5.22 -8.87 9.29
C TYR A 49 5.84 -7.50 9.50
N GLY A 50 6.52 -6.99 8.48
CA GLY A 50 6.88 -5.59 8.37
C GLY A 50 5.74 -4.84 7.70
N TRP A 51 5.29 -3.78 8.32
CA TRP A 51 4.22 -2.92 7.84
C TRP A 51 4.79 -1.56 7.46
N ALA A 52 4.34 -1.03 6.33
CA ALA A 52 4.66 0.32 5.90
C ALA A 52 3.37 1.10 5.67
N CYS A 53 3.28 2.28 6.27
CA CYS A 53 2.24 3.26 6.01
C CYS A 53 2.88 4.55 5.52
N THR A 54 2.61 4.91 4.28
CA THR A 54 3.25 6.03 3.59
C THR A 54 2.21 7.11 3.29
N GLY A 55 2.50 8.33 3.74
CA GLY A 55 1.83 9.55 3.29
C GLY A 55 2.62 10.21 2.15
N ARG A 56 2.36 11.50 1.90
CA ARG A 56 3.11 12.27 0.89
C ARG A 56 4.58 12.48 1.29
N ASP A 57 4.79 12.88 2.55
CA ASP A 57 6.08 13.38 3.02
C ASP A 57 6.74 12.48 4.07
N TYR A 58 6.02 11.47 4.57
CA TYR A 58 6.44 10.64 5.68
C TYR A 58 6.12 9.17 5.45
N VAL A 59 6.98 8.30 5.96
CA VAL A 59 6.81 6.84 5.97
C VAL A 59 6.91 6.36 7.41
N GLN A 60 5.87 5.70 7.92
CA GLN A 60 5.87 5.02 9.20
C GLN A 60 6.06 3.52 8.97
N LEU A 61 7.00 2.93 9.69
CA LEU A 61 7.25 1.48 9.67
C LEU A 61 6.85 0.87 11.01
N ALA A 62 6.28 -0.33 10.98
CA ALA A 62 6.01 -1.12 12.17
C ALA A 62 6.38 -2.59 11.93
N VAL A 63 6.80 -3.28 12.98
CA VAL A 63 7.01 -4.74 12.94
C VAL A 63 6.00 -5.37 13.88
N ALA A 64 5.23 -6.33 13.38
CA ALA A 64 4.17 -6.99 14.12
C ALA A 64 4.19 -8.51 13.95
N PRO A 65 3.71 -9.28 14.93
CA PRO A 65 3.66 -10.74 14.83
C PRO A 65 2.57 -11.25 13.88
N THR A 66 1.60 -10.41 13.51
CA THR A 66 0.47 -10.82 12.67
C THR A 66 0.23 -9.84 11.52
N ARG A 67 -0.51 -10.32 10.51
CA ARG A 67 -1.06 -9.52 9.40
C ARG A 67 -2.53 -9.14 9.60
N SER A 68 -2.99 -9.14 10.86
CA SER A 68 -4.39 -8.86 11.20
C SER A 68 -4.68 -7.37 11.14
N SER A 69 -5.93 -7.00 10.87
CA SER A 69 -6.39 -5.60 10.85
C SER A 69 -6.15 -4.88 12.19
N ILE A 70 -6.05 -5.62 13.31
CA ILE A 70 -5.73 -5.04 14.62
C ILE A 70 -4.39 -4.28 14.63
N ILE A 71 -3.44 -4.64 13.76
CA ILE A 71 -2.18 -3.90 13.65
C ILE A 71 -2.42 -2.51 13.06
N LEU A 72 -3.39 -2.40 12.15
CA LEU A 72 -3.76 -1.11 11.60
C LEU A 72 -4.30 -0.20 12.71
N ASP A 73 -5.21 -0.71 13.54
CA ASP A 73 -5.80 0.03 14.65
C ASP A 73 -4.77 0.43 15.71
N ALA A 74 -3.81 -0.45 15.98
CA ALA A 74 -2.80 -0.25 17.02
C ALA A 74 -1.70 0.74 16.61
N TYR A 75 -1.32 0.79 15.33
CA TYR A 75 -0.13 1.51 14.90
C TYR A 75 -0.39 2.66 13.94
N PHE A 76 -1.49 2.66 13.19
CA PHE A 76 -1.69 3.62 12.11
C PHE A 76 -2.95 4.48 12.35
N PRO A 77 -2.80 5.81 12.51
CA PRO A 77 -3.93 6.72 12.64
C PRO A 77 -4.53 7.03 11.26
N TYR A 78 -5.37 6.14 10.75
CA TYR A 78 -5.91 6.20 9.39
C TYR A 78 -7.35 6.70 9.27
N CYS A 79 -8.00 7.05 10.39
CA CYS A 79 -9.43 7.37 10.43
C CYS A 79 -9.82 8.42 9.36
N ASP A 80 -10.87 8.11 8.60
CA ASP A 80 -11.49 8.91 7.53
C ASP A 80 -10.67 9.16 6.26
N LYS A 81 -9.46 8.60 6.13
CA LYS A 81 -8.60 8.78 4.94
C LYS A 81 -8.85 7.73 3.87
N VAL A 82 -8.49 8.08 2.63
CA VAL A 82 -8.45 7.10 1.54
C VAL A 82 -7.23 6.22 1.73
N ILE A 83 -7.44 4.90 1.74
CA ILE A 83 -6.35 3.93 1.82
C ILE A 83 -6.11 3.31 0.46
N VAL A 84 -4.85 3.32 0.06
CA VAL A 84 -4.33 2.65 -1.13
C VAL A 84 -3.62 1.39 -0.65
N CYS A 85 -4.26 0.24 -0.83
CA CYS A 85 -3.78 -1.05 -0.32
C CYS A 85 -3.90 -2.14 -1.38
N ASP A 86 -3.51 -3.37 -1.05
CA ASP A 86 -3.79 -4.54 -1.85
C ASP A 86 -5.23 -5.07 -1.60
N ARG A 87 -5.49 -6.34 -1.95
CA ARG A 87 -6.79 -7.02 -1.71
C ARG A 87 -6.81 -7.83 -0.40
N HIS A 88 -5.86 -7.63 0.51
CA HIS A 88 -5.81 -8.42 1.73
C HIS A 88 -7.03 -8.17 2.63
N VAL A 89 -7.49 -9.24 3.29
CA VAL A 89 -8.72 -9.23 4.10
C VAL A 89 -8.60 -8.28 5.30
N GLY A 90 -7.38 -8.02 5.75
CA GLY A 90 -7.10 -7.04 6.81
C GLY A 90 -7.57 -5.64 6.45
N TYR A 91 -7.74 -5.33 5.16
CA TYR A 91 -8.26 -4.07 4.67
C TYR A 91 -9.78 -4.07 4.42
N CYS A 92 -10.52 -5.13 4.75
CA CYS A 92 -11.97 -5.15 4.48
C CYS A 92 -12.77 -4.12 5.29
N GLY A 93 -12.30 -3.72 6.47
CA GLY A 93 -13.02 -2.80 7.37
C GLY A 93 -13.04 -1.32 6.97
N PHE A 94 -12.31 -0.91 5.93
CA PHE A 94 -12.19 0.52 5.56
C PHE A 94 -13.22 0.94 4.51
N ASP A 95 -13.88 2.07 4.70
CA ASP A 95 -14.92 2.51 3.76
C ASP A 95 -14.35 3.09 2.46
N LYS A 96 -13.25 3.85 2.55
CA LYS A 96 -12.63 4.55 1.41
C LYS A 96 -11.35 3.85 0.98
N LYS A 97 -11.48 2.94 0.03
CA LYS A 97 -10.36 2.13 -0.47
C LYS A 97 -10.11 2.31 -1.95
N GLN A 98 -8.84 2.33 -2.31
CA GLN A 98 -8.36 2.19 -3.66
C GLN A 98 -7.37 1.03 -3.71
N ARG A 99 -7.44 0.20 -4.76
CA ARG A 99 -6.38 -0.78 -4.99
C ARG A 99 -5.11 -0.10 -5.48
N CYS A 100 -3.98 -0.51 -4.92
CA CYS A 100 -2.67 -0.03 -5.32
C CYS A 100 -2.38 -0.42 -6.78
N TRP A 101 -2.03 0.57 -7.59
CA TRP A 101 -1.67 0.36 -8.99
C TRP A 101 -0.51 -0.62 -9.14
N ALA A 102 0.52 -0.57 -8.29
CA ALA A 102 1.63 -1.51 -8.35
C ALA A 102 1.19 -2.97 -8.13
N HIS A 103 0.14 -3.21 -7.34
CA HIS A 103 -0.45 -4.55 -7.17
C HIS A 103 -1.26 -4.95 -8.40
N ILE A 104 -2.11 -4.05 -8.92
CA ILE A 104 -2.89 -4.28 -10.14
C ILE A 104 -1.97 -4.65 -11.31
N MET A 105 -0.90 -3.88 -11.53
CA MET A 105 0.03 -4.10 -12.63
C MET A 105 0.73 -5.46 -12.51
N ARG A 106 1.23 -5.81 -11.31
CA ARG A 106 1.88 -7.12 -11.07
C ARG A 106 0.92 -8.29 -11.25
N GLU A 107 -0.32 -8.19 -10.76
CA GLU A 107 -1.33 -9.22 -10.97
C GLU A 107 -1.66 -9.37 -12.47
N ALA A 108 -1.90 -8.26 -13.16
CA ALA A 108 -2.25 -8.26 -14.58
C ALA A 108 -1.12 -8.82 -15.46
N GLU A 109 0.14 -8.46 -15.18
CA GLU A 109 1.30 -9.03 -15.86
C GLU A 109 1.39 -10.54 -15.64
N ASN A 110 1.16 -11.02 -14.42
CA ASN A 110 1.17 -12.46 -14.16
C ASN A 110 0.03 -13.19 -14.87
N LEU A 111 -1.17 -12.60 -14.90
CA LEU A 111 -2.31 -13.17 -15.62
C LEU A 111 -2.10 -13.20 -17.13
N SER A 112 -1.40 -12.21 -17.71
CA SER A 112 -1.12 -12.16 -19.15
C SER A 112 -0.39 -13.39 -19.71
N LYS A 113 0.24 -14.17 -18.83
CA LYS A 113 0.93 -15.42 -19.19
C LYS A 113 -0.03 -16.58 -19.46
N ASN A 114 -1.31 -16.44 -19.12
CA ASN A 114 -2.31 -17.50 -19.22
C ASN A 114 -2.95 -17.62 -20.62
N GLY A 115 -2.89 -16.57 -21.44
CA GLY A 115 -3.54 -16.58 -22.75
C GLY A 115 -3.58 -15.23 -23.46
N PRO A 116 -4.05 -15.21 -24.72
CA PRO A 116 -4.13 -13.99 -25.52
C PRO A 116 -5.15 -12.99 -24.98
N GLU A 117 -6.24 -13.45 -24.36
CA GLU A 117 -7.27 -12.58 -23.79
C GLU A 117 -6.77 -11.85 -22.53
N GLU A 118 -6.05 -12.55 -21.66
CA GLU A 118 -5.41 -11.96 -20.47
C GLU A 118 -4.29 -11.01 -20.86
N LYS A 119 -3.53 -11.33 -21.92
CA LYS A 119 -2.53 -10.42 -22.46
C LYS A 119 -3.15 -9.13 -22.98
N MET A 120 -4.24 -9.22 -23.74
CA MET A 120 -4.98 -8.04 -24.18
C MET A 120 -5.50 -7.20 -23.00
N LEU A 121 -5.97 -7.85 -21.93
CA LEU A 121 -6.38 -7.14 -20.71
C LEU A 121 -5.21 -6.38 -20.08
N TYR A 122 -4.06 -7.02 -19.93
CA TYR A 122 -2.85 -6.39 -19.39
C TYR A 122 -2.43 -5.17 -20.21
N GLU A 123 -2.42 -5.27 -21.54
CA GLU A 123 -2.09 -4.14 -22.44
C GLU A 123 -3.08 -2.97 -22.28
N LYS A 124 -4.37 -3.25 -22.09
CA LYS A 124 -5.38 -2.21 -21.80
C LYS A 124 -5.18 -1.54 -20.44
N ILE A 125 -4.82 -2.33 -19.42
CA ILE A 125 -4.52 -1.80 -18.08
C ILE A 125 -3.25 -0.93 -18.11
N MET A 126 -2.22 -1.32 -18.86
CA MET A 126 -1.01 -0.50 -19.09
C MET A 126 -1.38 0.87 -19.68
N LEU A 127 -2.22 0.92 -20.72
CA LEU A 127 -2.67 2.18 -21.32
C LEU A 127 -3.44 3.07 -20.33
N LEU A 128 -4.19 2.48 -19.41
CA LEU A 128 -4.91 3.20 -18.35
C LEU A 128 -3.93 3.74 -17.28
N HIS A 129 -2.93 2.93 -16.91
CA HIS A 129 -1.88 3.32 -15.99
C HIS A 129 -1.05 4.51 -16.52
N ASP A 130 -0.61 4.46 -17.77
CA ASP A 130 0.21 5.51 -18.39
C ASP A 130 -0.56 6.83 -18.51
N ALA A 131 -1.82 6.76 -18.91
CA ALA A 131 -2.69 7.93 -18.95
C ALA A 131 -2.89 8.56 -17.56
N LYS A 132 -2.88 7.76 -16.49
CA LYS A 132 -2.99 8.23 -15.11
C LYS A 132 -1.71 8.90 -14.60
N LEU A 133 -0.57 8.70 -15.26
CA LEU A 133 0.68 9.41 -14.98
C LEU A 133 0.81 10.74 -15.74
N ALA A 134 -0.03 10.97 -16.76
CA ALA A 134 -0.03 12.21 -17.50
C ALA A 134 -0.51 13.39 -16.61
N PRO A 135 -0.10 14.64 -16.93
CA PRO A 135 -0.52 15.81 -16.17
C PRO A 135 -2.05 15.86 -16.04
N PRO A 136 -2.59 16.23 -14.87
CA PRO A 136 -4.03 16.24 -14.67
C PRO A 136 -4.67 17.35 -15.54
N ASP A 137 -5.37 16.94 -16.60
CA ASP A 137 -6.30 17.77 -17.34
C ASP A 137 -7.65 17.07 -17.52
N GLN A 138 -8.70 17.83 -17.84
CA GLN A 138 -10.06 17.30 -17.97
C GLN A 138 -10.17 16.26 -19.10
N LYS A 139 -9.40 16.42 -20.20
CA LYS A 139 -9.43 15.49 -21.33
C LYS A 139 -8.83 14.14 -20.95
N ILE A 140 -7.75 14.14 -20.17
CA ILE A 140 -7.10 12.95 -19.64
C ILE A 140 -8.04 12.25 -18.67
N HIS A 141 -8.70 13.00 -17.77
CA HIS A 141 -9.71 12.44 -16.89
C HIS A 141 -10.84 11.75 -17.67
N ASP A 142 -11.42 12.43 -18.67
CA ASP A 142 -12.53 11.88 -19.46
C ASP A 142 -12.08 10.64 -20.25
N MET A 143 -10.87 10.67 -20.82
CA MET A 143 -10.25 9.52 -21.48
C MET A 143 -10.07 8.34 -20.51
N LEU A 144 -9.60 8.59 -19.28
CA LEU A 144 -9.44 7.54 -18.25
C LEU A 144 -10.79 6.91 -17.90
N VAL A 145 -11.84 7.72 -17.73
CA VAL A 145 -13.20 7.23 -17.45
C VAL A 145 -13.73 6.37 -18.59
N ILE A 146 -13.58 6.82 -19.84
CA ILE A 146 -14.02 6.07 -21.03
C ILE A 146 -13.28 4.73 -21.11
N ARG A 147 -11.95 4.72 -20.95
CA ARG A 147 -11.14 3.50 -21.00
C ARG A 147 -11.51 2.54 -19.87
N ALA A 148 -11.69 3.03 -18.65
CA ALA A 148 -12.08 2.21 -17.50
C ALA A 148 -13.46 1.57 -17.72
N LYS A 149 -14.44 2.31 -18.25
CA LYS A 149 -15.76 1.78 -18.61
C LYS A 149 -15.68 0.70 -19.68
N SER A 150 -14.93 0.94 -20.75
CA SER A 150 -14.76 -0.05 -21.84
C SER A 150 -14.14 -1.36 -21.33
N ILE A 151 -13.14 -1.29 -20.44
CA ILE A 151 -12.57 -2.49 -19.81
C ILE A 151 -13.62 -3.20 -18.95
N ALA A 152 -14.42 -2.45 -18.17
CA ALA A 152 -15.48 -3.01 -17.35
C ALA A 152 -16.55 -3.72 -18.18
N GLU A 153 -17.04 -3.12 -19.26
CA GLU A 153 -18.03 -3.72 -20.17
C GLU A 153 -17.53 -5.04 -20.78
N LEU A 154 -16.26 -5.05 -21.23
CA LEU A 154 -15.64 -6.22 -21.86
C LEU A 154 -15.49 -7.42 -20.91
N TYR A 155 -15.18 -7.18 -19.64
CA TYR A 155 -14.75 -8.24 -18.71
C TYR A 155 -15.72 -8.51 -17.55
N LEU A 156 -16.59 -7.55 -17.20
CA LEU A 156 -17.55 -7.69 -16.11
C LEU A 156 -18.97 -7.99 -16.59
N LYS A 157 -19.23 -7.99 -17.91
CA LYS A 157 -20.58 -8.14 -18.50
C LYS A 157 -21.61 -7.19 -17.85
N LEU A 158 -21.18 -5.95 -17.58
CA LEU A 158 -22.05 -4.86 -17.14
C LEU A 158 -22.84 -4.28 -18.32
#